data_AF-A0A0V8RTG2-F1
#
_entry.id   AF-A0A0V8RTG2-F1
#
_cell.length_a   1.000
_cell.length_b   1.000
_cell.length_c   1.000
_cell.angle_alpha   90.00
_cell.angle_beta   90.00
_cell.angle_gamma   90.00
#
_symmetry.space_group_name_H-M   'P 1'
#
loop_
_entity.id
_entity.type
_entity.pdbx_description
1 polymer ?
#
loop_
_entity_poly.entity_id
_entity_poly.type
_entity_poly.pdbx_seq_one_letter_code
_entity_poly.pdbx_strand_id
1 'polypeptide(L)'
;MPVELKSKEEFLKVVERASECRVKLGYRRVETGEGAKRIKVLKVKARTPSYLYTLVFNNIDEGVEFVKSIKGRCKSLRVLDPEMEDRLK
;
A
#
# COMPACT_ATOMS: atom_id res chain seq x y z
N MET A 1 -1.55 17.03 -0.20
CA MET A 1 -2.58 16.35 0.63
C MET A 1 -2.51 14.83 0.44
N PRO A 2 -2.83 14.01 1.45
CA PRO A 2 -2.95 12.57 1.29
C PRO A 2 -4.28 12.19 0.63
N VAL A 3 -4.25 11.25 -0.31
CA VAL A 3 -5.44 10.73 -1.01
C VAL A 3 -5.48 9.22 -0.83
N GLU A 4 -6.55 8.68 -0.25
CA GLU A 4 -6.77 7.23 -0.18
C GLU A 4 -7.54 6.78 -1.42
N LEU A 5 -6.93 5.90 -2.22
CA LEU A 5 -7.58 5.28 -3.37
C LEU A 5 -8.15 3.92 -2.96
N LYS A 6 -9.37 3.64 -3.43
CA LYS A 6 -10.04 2.36 -3.20
C LYS A 6 -9.87 1.39 -4.37
N SER A 7 -9.62 1.91 -5.58
CA SER A 7 -9.43 1.10 -6.78
C SER A 7 -7.96 0.79 -7.03
N LYS A 8 -7.65 -0.49 -7.29
CA LYS A 8 -6.31 -0.93 -7.67
C LYS A 8 -5.90 -0.39 -9.03
N GLU A 9 -6.83 -0.32 -9.99
CA GLU A 9 -6.59 0.14 -11.35
C GLU A 9 -6.19 1.61 -11.40
N GLU A 10 -6.89 2.45 -10.63
CA GLU A 10 -6.52 3.86 -10.49
C GLU A 10 -5.14 4.00 -9.85
N PHE A 11 -4.85 3.18 -8.86
CA PHE A 11 -3.55 3.20 -8.20
C PHE A 11 -2.41 2.80 -9.16
N LEU A 12 -2.62 1.83 -10.06
CA LEU A 12 -1.63 1.46 -11.07
C LEU A 12 -1.26 2.65 -11.98
N LYS A 13 -2.23 3.42 -12.44
CA LYS A 13 -1.98 4.65 -13.22
C LYS A 13 -1.18 5.68 -12.43
N VAL A 14 -1.37 5.74 -11.11
CA VAL A 14 -0.59 6.61 -10.23
C VAL A 14 0.84 6.11 -10.08
N VAL A 15 1.05 4.80 -9.93
CA VAL A 15 2.37 4.19 -9.76
C VAL A 15 3.29 4.50 -10.95
N GLU A 16 2.78 4.44 -12.17
CA GLU A 16 3.56 4.70 -13.39
C GLU A 16 4.17 6.11 -13.43
N ARG A 17 3.45 7.10 -12.89
CA ARG A 17 3.91 8.49 -12.79
C ARG A 17 4.50 8.85 -11.43
N ALA A 18 4.52 7.92 -10.48
CA ALA A 18 5.05 8.17 -9.15
C ALA A 18 6.58 8.26 -9.21
N SER A 19 7.14 9.20 -8.45
CA SER A 19 8.59 9.28 -8.26
C SER A 19 9.08 8.23 -7.26
N GLU A 20 8.23 7.88 -6.29
CA GLU A 20 8.57 6.98 -5.20
C GLU A 20 7.34 6.18 -4.74
N CYS A 21 7.53 4.89 -4.55
CA CYS A 21 6.57 3.99 -3.91
C CYS A 21 7.11 3.56 -2.55
N ARG A 22 6.26 3.61 -1.51
CA ARG A 22 6.58 3.18 -0.15
C ARG A 22 5.59 2.14 0.30
N VAL A 23 6.08 1.04 0.83
CA VAL A 23 5.25 -0.01 1.42
C VAL A 23 5.42 0.06 2.92
N LYS A 24 4.29 0.19 3.63
CA LYS A 24 4.26 0.27 5.09
C LYS A 24 3.16 -0.60 5.67
N LEU A 25 3.45 -1.30 6.76
CA LEU A 25 2.43 -1.89 7.62
C LEU A 25 1.73 -0.82 8.45
N GLY A 26 0.44 -1.04 8.66
CA GLY A 26 -0.37 -0.19 9.50
C GLY A 26 -1.40 -0.99 10.26
N TYR A 27 -2.17 -0.28 11.07
CA TYR A 27 -3.32 -0.84 11.75
C TYR A 27 -4.56 -0.06 11.34
N ARG A 28 -5.66 -0.76 11.08
CA ARG A 28 -6.98 -0.17 10.86
C ARG A 28 -7.94 -0.73 11.89
N ARG A 29 -8.80 0.13 12.42
CA ARG A 29 -9.92 -0.27 13.28
C ARG A 29 -11.06 -0.68 12.35
N VAL A 30 -11.57 -1.88 12.53
CA VAL A 30 -12.72 -2.40 11.79
C VAL A 30 -13.82 -2.67 12.81
N GLU A 31 -15.00 -2.11 12.56
CA GLU A 31 -16.17 -2.35 13.38
C GLU A 31 -16.81 -3.67 12.95
N THR A 32 -16.96 -4.57 13.90
CA THR A 32 -17.65 -5.85 13.76
C THR A 32 -18.81 -5.88 14.75
N GLY A 33 -19.79 -6.79 14.56
CA GLY A 33 -20.94 -6.91 15.45
C GLY A 33 -20.58 -7.19 16.93
N GLU A 34 -19.37 -7.68 17.20
CA GLU A 34 -18.82 -7.95 18.53
C GLU A 34 -17.98 -6.78 19.10
N GLY A 35 -17.93 -5.65 18.40
CA GLY A 35 -17.12 -4.49 18.76
C GLY A 35 -16.02 -4.16 17.74
N ALA A 36 -15.08 -3.31 18.13
CA ALA A 36 -14.02 -2.85 17.24
C ALA A 36 -12.75 -3.70 17.35
N LYS A 37 -12.37 -4.36 16.25
CA LYS A 37 -11.13 -5.14 16.16
C LYS A 37 -10.04 -4.34 15.44
N ARG A 38 -8.80 -4.47 15.91
CA ARG A 38 -7.62 -3.87 15.28
C ARG A 38 -7.00 -4.90 14.35
N ILE A 39 -7.05 -4.66 13.05
CA ILE A 39 -6.42 -5.53 12.04
C ILE A 39 -5.12 -4.89 11.54
N LYS A 40 -4.12 -5.74 11.29
CA LYS A 40 -2.95 -5.34 10.50
C LYS A 40 -3.40 -5.13 9.05
N VAL A 41 -2.95 -4.03 8.45
CA VAL A 41 -3.23 -3.68 7.06
C VAL A 41 -1.93 -3.32 6.35
N LEU A 42 -1.87 -3.60 5.05
CA LEU A 42 -0.74 -3.16 4.23
C LEU A 42 -1.11 -1.86 3.53
N LYS A 43 -0.27 -0.84 3.69
CA LYS A 43 -0.43 0.47 3.04
C LYS A 43 0.64 0.62 1.97
N VAL A 44 0.20 0.60 0.71
CA VAL A 44 1.04 0.92 -0.44
C VAL A 44 0.85 2.39 -0.75
N LYS A 45 1.92 3.16 -0.72
CA LYS A 45 1.90 4.61 -0.91
C LYS A 45 2.66 4.97 -2.17
N ALA A 46 2.09 5.80 -3.03
CA ALA A 46 2.73 6.31 -4.23
C ALA A 46 2.81 7.83 -4.14
N ARG A 47 4.03 8.37 -4.20
CA ARG A 47 4.29 9.81 -4.17
C ARG A 47 4.35 10.34 -5.59
N THR A 48 3.46 11.27 -5.88
CA THR A 48 3.56 12.15 -7.05
C THR A 48 4.02 13.54 -6.61
N PRO A 49 4.37 14.45 -7.54
CA PRO A 49 4.78 15.81 -7.17
C PRO A 49 3.73 16.53 -6.29
N SER A 50 2.45 16.33 -6.59
CA SER A 50 1.35 17.05 -5.94
C SER A 50 0.73 16.31 -4.75
N TYR A 51 0.70 14.97 -4.76
CA TYR A 51 -0.08 14.18 -3.78
C TYR A 51 0.64 12.92 -3.32
N LEU A 52 0.22 12.43 -2.15
CA LEU A 52 0.59 11.10 -1.66
C LEU A 52 -0.65 10.21 -1.75
N TYR A 53 -0.67 9.32 -2.73
CA TYR A 53 -1.74 8.36 -2.89
C TYR A 53 -1.47 7.15 -2.02
N THR A 54 -2.49 6.63 -1.35
CA THR A 54 -2.39 5.44 -0.50
C THR A 54 -3.45 4.44 -0.93
N LEU A 55 -3.04 3.20 -1.17
CA LEU A 55 -3.91 2.05 -1.33
C LEU A 55 -3.75 1.16 -0.09
N VAL A 56 -4.87 0.82 0.54
CA VAL A 56 -4.90 0.04 1.77
C VAL A 56 -5.45 -1.35 1.47
N PHE A 57 -4.67 -2.37 1.81
CA PHE A 57 -5.07 -3.76 1.74
C PHE A 57 -5.39 -4.27 3.14
N ASN A 58 -6.59 -4.78 3.32
CA ASN A 58 -6.99 -5.43 4.58
C ASN A 58 -6.40 -6.83 4.69
N ASN A 59 -6.15 -7.50 3.57
CA ASN A 59 -5.40 -8.76 3.50
C ASN A 59 -3.94 -8.47 3.12
N ILE A 60 -2.99 -8.93 3.95
CA ILE A 60 -1.57 -8.69 3.74
C ILE A 60 -1.06 -9.44 2.51
N ASP A 61 -1.48 -10.69 2.30
CA ASP A 61 -0.95 -11.53 1.23
C ASP A 61 -1.37 -11.02 -0.16
N GLU A 62 -2.63 -10.58 -0.30
CA GLU A 62 -3.13 -9.88 -1.49
C GLU A 62 -2.34 -8.59 -1.76
N GLY A 63 -1.99 -7.86 -0.69
CA GLY A 63 -1.16 -6.67 -0.78
C GLY A 63 0.28 -6.99 -1.23
N VAL A 64 0.86 -8.10 -0.77
CA VAL A 64 2.20 -8.55 -1.18
C VAL A 64 2.22 -8.89 -2.66
N GLU A 65 1.24 -9.65 -3.16
CA GLU A 65 1.11 -9.96 -4.58
C GLU A 65 1.00 -8.69 -5.43
N PHE A 66 0.18 -7.74 -4.98
CA PHE A 66 0.07 -6.44 -5.65
C PHE A 66 1.42 -5.70 -5.67
N VAL A 67 2.13 -5.64 -4.55
CA VAL A 67 3.46 -5.00 -4.49
C VAL A 67 4.44 -5.69 -5.44
N LYS A 68 4.44 -7.03 -5.51
CA LYS A 68 5.28 -7.79 -6.46
C LYS A 68 4.95 -7.41 -7.91
N SER A 69 3.66 -7.25 -8.25
CA SER A 69 3.23 -6.84 -9.60
C SER A 69 3.67 -5.42 -9.99
N ILE A 70 3.83 -4.51 -9.03
CA ILE A 70 4.21 -3.11 -9.30
C ILE A 70 5.71 -2.83 -9.15
N LYS A 71 6.50 -3.81 -8.66
CA LYS A 71 7.94 -3.67 -8.40
C LYS A 71 8.72 -3.19 -9.64
N GLY A 72 8.28 -3.57 -10.84
CA GLY A 72 8.87 -3.12 -12.12
C GLY A 72 8.24 -1.86 -12.73
N ARG A 73 7.13 -1.34 -12.17
CA ARG A 73 6.41 -0.16 -12.69
C ARG A 73 6.78 1.13 -11.97
N CYS A 74 7.22 1.02 -10.71
CA CYS A 74 7.62 2.18 -9.94
C CYS A 74 9.12 2.46 -10.09
N LYS A 75 9.49 3.74 -10.26
CA LYS A 75 10.89 4.16 -10.40
C LYS A 75 11.74 3.86 -9.17
N SER A 76 11.10 3.86 -7.99
CA SER A 76 11.76 3.58 -6.71
C SER A 76 10.76 2.93 -5.78
N LEU A 77 11.06 1.72 -5.28
CA LEU A 77 10.25 1.03 -4.28
C LEU A 77 11.02 0.94 -2.98
N ARG A 78 10.50 1.54 -1.92
CA ARG A 78 11.04 1.45 -0.55
C ARG A 78 10.10 0.67 0.34
N VAL A 79 10.61 -0.37 0.97
CA VAL A 79 9.91 -1.08 2.03
C VAL A 79 10.34 -0.46 3.36
N LEU A 80 9.39 0.01 4.16
CA LEU A 80 9.68 0.70 5.41
C LEU A 80 9.64 -0.23 6.64
N ASP A 81 9.01 -1.39 6.51
CA ASP A 81 8.86 -2.35 7.59
C ASP A 81 9.68 -3.62 7.29
N PRO A 82 10.59 -4.04 8.20
CA PRO A 82 11.44 -5.22 7.99
C PRO A 82 10.64 -6.50 7.74
N GLU A 83 9.51 -6.69 8.42
CA GLU A 83 8.60 -7.85 8.24
C GLU A 83 8.14 -8.01 6.78
N MET A 84 8.01 -6.91 6.04
CA MET A 84 7.58 -6.94 4.64
C MET A 84 8.75 -7.16 3.69
N GLU A 85 9.98 -6.85 4.10
CA GLU A 85 11.17 -7.01 3.27
C GLU A 85 11.45 -8.49 3.01
N ASP A 86 11.30 -9.36 4.02
CA ASP A 86 11.45 -10.81 3.87
C ASP A 86 10.34 -11.44 3.01
N ARG A 87 9.11 -10.91 3.05
CA ARG A 87 8.01 -11.39 2.21
C ARG A 87 8.08 -10.95 0.74
N LEU A 88 8.88 -9.91 0.46
CA LEU A 88 9.04 -9.27 -0.85
C LEU A 88 10.36 -9.61 -1.57
N LYS A 89 11.27 -10.32 -0.90
CA LYS A 89 12.35 -11.09 -1.54
C LYS A 89 11.78 -12.19 -2.42
#